data_AF-A0A919XWW2-F1
#
_entry.id   AF-A0A919XWW2-F1
#
_cell.length_a   1.000
_cell.length_b   1.000
_cell.length_c   1.000
_cell.angle_alpha   90.00
_cell.angle_beta   90.00
_cell.angle_gamma   90.00
#
_symmetry.space_group_name_H-M   'P 1'
#
loop_
_entity.id
_entity.type
_entity.pdbx_description
1 polymer ?
#
loop_
_entity_poly.entity_id
_entity_poly.type
_entity_poly.pdbx_seq_one_letter_code
_entity_poly.pdbx_strand_id
1 'polypeptide(L)'
;MPRQREWTDRDLSILQELYELREMTKKQITVKHFDSEKYAHKRLYVMKKEGLITTNVYGKRTAGRTVTAAYVRLTEAGMDLLIERGLLDSKNYRARDLGLSIQQRQYITDANELFVQIPEVPYMDSRQIKRKYNLNRGNLTVGGFRSDKGDYMIYILMPDAREQTLIKIINEIKKHMKLRGFLVYYKSESVKHAFETMSEKLNLVTGGIPVHLLPFNEWGIQITREYILTNTFLRLQKLLEPYGELKEVGHSSKYGFEYGLVQKERIGPWKDPYVIELLTRNMMTLKRCLTNYSIGVSQTVGRRVLLFCYEDEVEHYKQELSTAAHVDIVGISKNSL
;
A
#
# COMPACT_ATOMS: atom_id res chain seq x y z
N MET A 1 41.69 -6.36 26.34
CA MET A 1 40.69 -6.50 25.26
C MET A 1 39.40 -5.82 25.70
N PRO A 2 38.75 -4.97 24.89
CA PRO A 2 37.45 -4.44 25.26
C PRO A 2 36.44 -5.59 25.35
N ARG A 3 35.64 -5.63 26.42
CA ARG A 3 34.57 -6.64 26.61
C ARG A 3 33.69 -6.64 25.35
N GLN A 4 33.66 -7.77 24.64
CA GLN A 4 32.74 -7.98 23.53
C GLN A 4 31.32 -7.89 24.11
N ARG A 5 30.59 -6.84 23.73
CA ARG A 5 29.28 -6.55 24.28
C ARG A 5 28.29 -7.51 23.63
N GLU A 6 27.45 -8.14 24.44
CA GLU A 6 26.42 -9.03 23.93
C GLU A 6 25.30 -8.22 23.26
N TRP A 7 25.06 -8.51 21.98
CA TRP A 7 23.98 -7.94 21.18
C TRP A 7 22.73 -8.79 21.35
N THR A 8 21.61 -8.13 21.62
CA THR A 8 20.31 -8.78 21.81
C THR A 8 19.68 -9.15 20.47
N ASP A 9 18.72 -10.07 20.47
CA ASP A 9 17.96 -10.45 19.26
C ASP A 9 17.27 -9.24 18.62
N ARG A 10 16.81 -8.28 19.43
CA ARG A 10 16.26 -7.01 18.94
C ARG A 10 17.30 -6.21 18.17
N ASP A 11 18.53 -6.10 18.68
CA ASP A 11 19.58 -5.34 17.99
C ASP A 11 19.92 -6.01 16.65
N LEU A 12 20.02 -7.35 16.63
CA LEU A 12 20.26 -8.12 15.41
C LEU A 12 19.11 -7.96 14.41
N SER A 13 17.86 -7.99 14.88
CA SER A 13 16.68 -7.74 14.05
C SER A 13 16.70 -6.35 13.41
N ILE A 14 17.06 -5.30 14.17
CA ILE A 14 17.23 -3.94 13.62
C ILE A 14 18.30 -3.92 12.52
N LEU A 15 19.45 -4.57 12.72
CA LEU A 15 20.52 -4.62 11.72
C LEU A 15 20.09 -5.36 10.45
N GLN A 16 19.36 -6.47 10.60
CA GLN A 16 18.82 -7.24 9.49
C GLN A 16 17.80 -6.42 8.69
N GLU A 17 16.88 -5.71 9.36
CA GLU A 17 15.95 -4.82 8.68
C GLU A 17 16.67 -3.67 7.96
N LEU A 18 17.74 -3.12 8.53
CA LEU A 18 18.55 -2.11 7.84
C LEU A 18 19.30 -2.66 6.62
N TYR A 19 19.63 -3.95 6.60
CA TYR A 19 20.16 -4.63 5.42
C TYR A 19 19.10 -4.76 4.32
N GLU A 20 17.91 -5.23 4.69
CA GLU A 20 16.78 -5.47 3.79
C GLU A 20 16.21 -4.16 3.23
N LEU A 21 16.00 -3.17 4.09
CA LEU A 21 15.34 -1.90 3.77
C LEU A 21 16.31 -0.77 3.43
N ARG A 22 17.61 -1.01 3.59
CA ARG A 22 18.75 -0.12 3.29
C ARG A 22 18.91 1.10 4.20
N GLU A 23 17.81 1.73 4.58
CA GLU A 23 17.78 2.93 5.42
C GLU A 23 16.43 3.09 6.12
N MET A 24 16.42 3.34 7.43
CA MET A 24 15.20 3.64 8.19
C MET A 24 15.38 4.93 8.99
N THR A 25 14.29 5.64 9.27
CA THR A 25 14.36 6.75 10.22
C THR A 25 14.46 6.23 11.65
N LYS A 26 15.04 7.01 12.56
CA LYS A 26 15.00 6.70 14.00
C LYS A 26 13.57 6.47 14.49
N LYS A 27 12.62 7.29 14.03
CA LYS A 27 11.19 7.16 14.40
C LYS A 27 10.65 5.79 14.00
N GLN A 28 10.91 5.35 12.78
CA GLN A 28 10.49 4.03 12.28
C GLN A 28 11.07 2.88 13.13
N ILE A 29 12.37 2.94 13.44
CA ILE A 29 13.00 1.92 14.29
C ILE A 29 12.41 1.95 15.71
N THR A 30 12.22 3.14 16.28
CA THR A 30 11.62 3.30 17.61
C THR A 30 10.22 2.69 17.66
N VAL A 31 9.33 3.10 16.76
CA VAL A 31 7.93 2.63 16.72
C VAL A 31 7.86 1.11 16.56
N LYS A 32 8.75 0.52 15.77
CA LYS A 32 8.70 -0.92 15.50
C LYS A 32 9.31 -1.78 16.61
N HIS A 33 10.43 -1.37 17.19
CA HIS A 33 11.24 -2.24 18.04
C HIS A 33 11.18 -1.90 19.53
N PHE A 34 10.65 -0.75 19.90
CA PHE A 34 10.77 -0.22 21.26
C PHE A 34 9.49 0.41 21.79
N ASP A 35 9.13 0.08 23.03
CA ASP A 35 8.03 0.75 23.75
C ASP A 35 8.43 2.12 24.30
N SER A 36 9.74 2.42 24.37
CA SER A 36 10.28 3.65 24.94
C SER A 36 11.26 4.33 24.00
N GLU A 37 10.92 5.55 23.59
CA GLU A 37 11.78 6.39 22.76
C GLU A 37 13.13 6.69 23.42
N LYS A 38 13.14 6.96 24.73
CA LYS A 38 14.37 7.20 25.50
C LYS A 38 15.31 5.99 25.43
N TYR A 39 14.76 4.78 25.57
CA TYR A 39 15.54 3.55 25.50
C TYR A 39 16.02 3.29 24.06
N ALA A 40 15.16 3.47 23.07
CA ALA A 40 15.51 3.36 21.65
C ALA A 40 16.69 4.26 21.29
N HIS A 41 16.63 5.55 21.68
CA HIS A 41 17.70 6.51 21.43
C HIS A 41 19.01 6.12 22.10
N LYS A 42 18.97 5.62 23.35
CA LYS A 42 20.16 5.13 24.05
C LYS A 42 20.76 3.91 23.33
N ARG A 43 19.95 2.94 22.90
CA ARG A 43 20.42 1.74 22.19
C ARG A 43 21.02 2.09 20.83
N LEU A 44 20.33 2.91 20.03
CA LEU A 44 20.85 3.37 18.74
C LEU A 44 22.14 4.18 18.88
N TYR A 45 22.28 4.97 19.95
CA TYR A 45 23.55 5.65 20.24
C TYR A 45 24.69 4.65 20.51
N VAL A 46 24.43 3.59 21.27
CA VAL A 46 25.41 2.52 21.53
C VAL A 46 25.78 1.82 20.22
N MET A 47 24.81 1.37 19.41
CA MET A 47 25.07 0.73 18.12
C MET A 47 25.90 1.62 17.18
N LYS A 48 25.65 2.94 17.18
CA LYS A 48 26.44 3.92 16.44
C LYS A 48 27.87 4.02 16.97
N LYS A 49 28.05 4.08 18.30
CA LYS A 49 29.37 4.20 18.93
C LYS A 49 30.24 2.96 18.66
N GLU A 50 29.62 1.78 18.65
CA GLU A 50 30.29 0.51 18.29
C GLU A 50 30.45 0.34 16.76
N GLY A 51 30.06 1.33 15.97
CA GLY A 51 30.28 1.35 14.53
C GLY A 51 29.36 0.45 13.71
N LEU A 52 28.33 -0.17 14.29
CA LEU A 52 27.40 -1.07 13.57
C LEU A 52 26.41 -0.33 12.66
N ILE A 53 26.10 0.91 13.02
CA ILE A 53 25.22 1.78 12.24
C ILE A 53 25.82 3.17 12.07
N THR A 54 25.42 3.87 11.01
CA THR A 54 25.61 5.31 10.86
C THR A 54 24.30 6.05 11.03
N THR A 55 24.37 7.33 11.39
CA THR A 55 23.20 8.21 11.42
C THR A 55 23.52 9.51 10.72
N ASN A 56 22.74 9.84 9.70
CA ASN A 56 22.81 11.11 9.00
C ASN A 56 21.51 11.88 9.22
N VAL A 57 21.62 13.18 9.49
CA VAL A 57 20.46 14.06 9.63
C VAL A 57 20.29 14.81 8.32
N TYR A 58 19.14 14.64 7.68
CA TYR A 58 18.75 15.45 6.54
C TYR A 58 17.51 16.25 6.91
N GLY A 59 17.50 17.52 6.54
CA GLY A 59 16.35 18.38 6.73
C GLY A 59 16.17 19.34 5.57
N LYS A 60 14.90 19.66 5.28
CA LYS A 60 14.54 20.84 4.51
C LYS A 60 14.11 21.93 5.49
N ARG A 61 14.51 23.17 5.24
CA ARG A 61 13.88 24.33 5.86
C ARG A 61 12.53 24.52 5.19
N THR A 62 11.46 24.47 5.97
CA THR A 62 10.11 24.80 5.49
C THR A 62 9.49 25.76 6.48
N ALA A 63 9.13 26.96 6.02
CA ALA A 63 8.48 28.01 6.84
C ALA A 63 9.17 28.28 8.20
N GLY A 64 10.50 28.43 8.20
CA GLY A 64 11.27 28.74 9.42
C GLY A 64 11.50 27.58 10.39
N ARG A 65 10.90 26.41 10.18
CA ARG A 65 11.17 25.18 10.94
C ARG A 65 12.04 24.22 10.14
N THR A 66 13.10 23.69 10.76
CA THR A 66 13.91 22.64 10.16
C THR A 66 13.30 21.30 10.56
N VAL A 67 12.60 20.64 9.64
CA VAL A 67 12.16 19.26 9.85
C VAL A 67 13.36 18.36 9.58
N THR A 68 13.99 17.86 10.64
CA THR A 68 15.15 16.98 10.57
C THR A 68 14.73 15.54 10.82
N ALA A 69 14.93 14.67 9.83
CA ALA A 69 14.83 13.22 10.04
C ALA A 69 16.24 12.66 10.21
N ALA A 70 16.44 11.86 11.25
CA ALA A 70 17.67 11.12 11.48
C ALA A 70 17.54 9.75 10.81
N TYR A 71 18.30 9.54 9.74
CA TYR A 71 18.31 8.32 8.96
C TYR A 71 19.42 7.42 9.44
N VAL A 72 19.10 6.15 9.65
CA VAL A 72 19.97 5.12 10.18
C VAL A 72 20.28 4.12 9.07
N ARG A 73 21.55 3.76 8.95
CA ARG A 73 22.03 2.80 7.94
C ARG A 73 23.01 1.82 8.55
N LEU A 74 23.00 0.60 8.00
CA LEU A 74 23.97 -0.44 8.34
C LEU A 74 25.38 -0.07 7.83
N THR A 75 26.41 -0.42 8.61
CA THR A 75 27.82 -0.32 8.20
C THR A 75 28.38 -1.68 7.79
N GLU A 76 29.63 -1.71 7.31
CA GLU A 76 30.34 -2.98 7.10
C GLU A 76 30.46 -3.77 8.40
N ALA A 77 30.81 -3.14 9.52
CA ALA A 77 30.90 -3.82 10.82
C ALA A 77 29.54 -4.39 11.28
N GLY A 78 28.44 -3.70 10.98
CA GLY A 78 27.09 -4.21 11.21
C GLY A 78 26.76 -5.43 10.34
N MET A 79 27.19 -5.44 9.08
CA MET A 79 27.05 -6.61 8.20
C MET A 79 27.90 -7.79 8.66
N ASP A 80 29.15 -7.53 9.06
CA ASP A 80 30.07 -8.56 9.54
C ASP A 80 29.48 -9.25 10.77
N LEU A 81 28.90 -8.49 11.70
CA LEU A 81 28.19 -9.05 12.86
C LEU A 81 26.99 -9.94 12.45
N LEU A 82 26.21 -9.55 11.44
CA LEU A 82 25.09 -10.39 10.97
C LEU A 82 25.58 -11.71 10.36
N ILE A 83 26.70 -11.68 9.63
CA ILE A 83 27.32 -12.88 9.04
C ILE A 83 27.87 -13.79 10.16
N GLU A 84 28.58 -13.22 11.14
CA GLU A 84 29.09 -13.95 12.31
C GLU A 84 27.98 -14.66 13.10
N ARG A 85 26.78 -14.08 13.11
CA ARG A 85 25.59 -14.65 13.77
C ARG A 85 24.78 -15.60 12.88
N GLY A 86 25.23 -15.88 11.65
CA GLY A 86 24.54 -16.76 10.72
C GLY A 86 23.22 -16.21 10.18
N LEU A 87 22.99 -14.90 10.30
CA LEU A 87 21.79 -14.22 9.80
C LEU A 87 21.92 -13.78 8.34
N LEU A 88 23.13 -13.85 7.78
CA LEU A 88 23.41 -13.61 6.37
C LEU A 88 24.40 -14.67 5.86
N ASP A 89 24.06 -15.32 4.75
CA ASP A 89 24.89 -16.40 4.17
C ASP A 89 26.24 -15.90 3.62
N SER A 90 26.30 -14.65 3.14
CA SER A 90 27.52 -14.01 2.63
C SER A 90 27.31 -12.52 2.30
N LYS A 91 28.40 -11.77 2.03
CA LYS A 91 28.36 -10.38 1.52
C LYS A 91 27.84 -10.29 0.08
N ASN A 92 26.59 -10.69 -0.16
CA ASN A 92 25.91 -10.45 -1.45
C ASN A 92 25.86 -8.94 -1.80
N TYR A 93 25.92 -8.08 -0.80
CA TYR A 93 26.00 -6.62 -0.93
C TYR A 93 27.00 -6.07 0.08
N ARG A 94 27.81 -5.08 -0.32
CA ARG A 94 28.60 -4.26 0.60
C ARG A 94 27.74 -3.13 1.16
N ALA A 95 28.10 -2.56 2.32
CA ALA A 95 27.36 -1.46 2.93
C ALA A 95 27.31 -0.22 2.01
N ARG A 96 28.35 -0.02 1.20
CA ARG A 96 28.38 1.02 0.16
C ARG A 96 27.33 0.81 -0.94
N ASP A 97 27.01 -0.44 -1.28
CA ASP A 97 26.04 -0.79 -2.32
C ASP A 97 24.59 -0.52 -1.84
N LEU A 98 24.39 -0.44 -0.53
CA LEU A 98 23.14 0.02 0.08
C LEU A 98 22.97 1.54 -0.02
N GLY A 99 23.99 2.29 -0.48
CA GLY A 99 23.99 3.76 -0.64
C GLY A 99 22.80 4.31 -1.40
N LEU A 100 22.22 5.41 -0.89
CA LEU A 100 21.07 6.10 -1.48
C LEU A 100 21.41 7.52 -1.86
N SER A 101 20.99 7.93 -3.06
CA SER A 101 20.90 9.35 -3.40
C SER A 101 19.80 10.02 -2.56
N ILE A 102 19.85 11.36 -2.44
CA ILE A 102 18.86 12.12 -1.67
C ILE A 102 17.43 11.86 -2.18
N GLN A 103 17.25 11.74 -3.49
CA GLN A 103 15.95 11.47 -4.10
C GLN A 103 15.48 10.04 -3.80
N GLN A 104 16.37 9.05 -3.93
CA GLN A 104 16.04 7.65 -3.62
C GLN A 104 15.69 7.44 -2.16
N ARG A 105 16.36 8.17 -1.25
CA ARG A 105 16.08 8.14 0.18
C ARG A 105 14.62 8.40 0.48
N GLN A 106 14.06 9.49 -0.06
CA GLN A 106 12.67 9.86 0.22
C GLN A 106 11.72 8.70 -0.13
N TYR A 107 11.80 8.19 -1.36
CA TYR A 107 10.97 7.07 -1.82
C TYR A 107 11.15 5.80 -0.98
N ILE A 108 12.38 5.44 -0.62
CA ILE A 108 12.64 4.25 0.18
C ILE A 108 12.13 4.42 1.60
N THR A 109 12.34 5.58 2.22
CA THR A 109 11.84 5.81 3.57
C THR A 109 10.32 5.88 3.64
N ASP A 110 9.66 6.37 2.59
CA ASP A 110 8.21 6.31 2.48
C ASP A 110 7.75 4.85 2.30
N ALA A 111 8.39 4.08 1.43
CA ALA A 111 8.04 2.66 1.25
C ALA A 111 8.25 1.85 2.55
N ASN A 112 9.32 2.15 3.31
CA ASN A 112 9.60 1.53 4.60
C ASN A 112 8.57 1.90 5.67
N GLU A 113 7.90 3.06 5.56
CA GLU A 113 6.78 3.40 6.45
C GLU A 113 5.65 2.38 6.31
N LEU A 114 5.33 1.94 5.09
CA LEU A 114 4.30 0.92 4.85
C LEU A 114 4.65 -0.42 5.52
N PHE A 115 5.93 -0.81 5.46
CA PHE A 115 6.43 -2.00 6.15
C PHE A 115 6.31 -1.89 7.68
N VAL A 116 6.59 -0.72 8.24
CA VAL A 116 6.50 -0.49 9.69
C VAL A 116 5.05 -0.50 10.15
N GLN A 117 4.14 0.08 9.37
CA GLN A 117 2.74 0.24 9.74
C GLN A 117 1.88 -1.02 9.45
N ILE A 118 2.35 -1.91 8.57
CA ILE A 118 1.66 -3.16 8.20
C ILE A 118 2.62 -4.36 8.42
N PRO A 119 3.04 -4.63 9.67
CA PRO A 119 4.06 -5.64 9.95
C PRO A 119 3.56 -7.08 9.74
N GLU A 120 2.25 -7.32 9.79
CA GLU A 120 1.68 -8.66 9.66
C GLU A 120 1.60 -9.18 8.21
N VAL A 121 1.84 -8.33 7.21
CA VAL A 121 1.80 -8.73 5.80
C VAL A 121 3.23 -8.81 5.26
N PRO A 122 3.64 -9.94 4.62
CA PRO A 122 5.00 -10.06 4.10
C PRO A 122 5.27 -9.00 3.03
N TYR A 123 6.22 -8.11 3.33
CA TYR A 123 6.64 -7.03 2.46
C TYR A 123 7.81 -7.44 1.56
N MET A 124 7.81 -6.94 0.33
CA MET A 124 8.92 -7.05 -0.61
C MET A 124 9.44 -5.67 -0.96
N ASP A 125 10.73 -5.44 -0.75
CA ASP A 125 11.36 -4.20 -1.20
C ASP A 125 11.34 -4.08 -2.74
N SER A 126 11.68 -2.89 -3.24
CA SER A 126 11.75 -2.64 -4.69
C SER A 126 12.65 -3.62 -5.44
N ARG A 127 13.71 -4.17 -4.82
CA ARG A 127 14.64 -5.11 -5.48
C ARG A 127 13.98 -6.48 -5.62
N GLN A 128 13.35 -6.95 -4.55
CA GLN A 128 12.68 -8.24 -4.49
C GLN A 128 11.50 -8.30 -5.46
N ILE A 129 10.62 -7.28 -5.46
CA ILE A 129 9.47 -7.28 -6.38
C ILE A 129 9.91 -7.18 -7.85
N LYS A 130 10.92 -6.34 -8.15
CA LYS A 130 11.46 -6.21 -9.51
C LYS A 130 12.09 -7.50 -9.98
N ARG A 131 12.80 -8.23 -9.11
CA ARG A 131 13.35 -9.55 -9.42
C ARG A 131 12.24 -10.58 -9.65
N LYS A 132 11.23 -10.63 -8.77
CA LYS A 132 10.12 -11.60 -8.88
C LYS A 132 9.33 -11.45 -10.18
N TYR A 133 9.12 -10.22 -10.64
CA TYR A 133 8.33 -9.91 -11.83
C TYR A 133 9.18 -9.56 -13.07
N ASN A 134 10.49 -9.82 -13.05
CA ASN A 134 11.43 -9.50 -14.14
C ASN A 134 11.31 -8.04 -14.65
N LEU A 135 11.13 -7.12 -13.71
CA LEU A 135 11.00 -5.69 -14.01
C LEU A 135 12.37 -5.06 -14.23
N ASN A 136 12.41 -4.08 -15.11
CA ASN A 136 13.62 -3.30 -15.35
C ASN A 136 14.00 -2.48 -14.12
N ARG A 137 15.30 -2.22 -13.93
CA ARG A 137 15.78 -1.34 -12.85
C ARG A 137 15.09 0.03 -12.86
N GLY A 138 14.81 0.53 -14.05
CA GLY A 138 14.12 1.80 -14.28
C GLY A 138 12.63 1.81 -13.93
N ASN A 139 11.99 0.68 -13.64
CA ASN A 139 10.60 0.66 -13.18
C ASN A 139 10.42 1.47 -11.89
N LEU A 140 9.28 2.15 -11.75
CA LEU A 140 9.03 3.09 -10.66
C LEU A 140 8.41 2.46 -9.41
N THR A 141 8.07 1.17 -9.44
CA THR A 141 7.58 0.49 -8.24
C THR A 141 8.59 0.55 -7.09
N VAL A 142 8.09 0.83 -5.90
CA VAL A 142 8.88 0.99 -4.68
C VAL A 142 8.90 -0.26 -3.79
N GLY A 143 8.04 -1.25 -4.08
CA GLY A 143 7.91 -2.47 -3.30
C GLY A 143 6.57 -3.16 -3.55
N GLY A 144 6.21 -4.11 -2.70
CA GLY A 144 4.92 -4.76 -2.71
C GLY A 144 4.59 -5.54 -1.45
N PHE A 145 3.34 -5.96 -1.36
CA PHE A 145 2.87 -6.87 -0.31
C PHE A 145 2.51 -8.22 -0.93
N ARG A 146 2.88 -9.31 -0.26
CA ARG A 146 2.51 -10.66 -0.66
C ARG A 146 1.21 -11.07 0.04
N SER A 147 0.27 -11.59 -0.73
CA SER A 147 -0.91 -12.30 -0.24
C SER A 147 -0.93 -13.72 -0.83
N ASP A 148 -1.60 -14.62 -0.14
CA ASP A 148 -2.01 -15.95 -0.61
C ASP A 148 -2.68 -15.94 -1.99
N LYS A 149 -3.48 -14.90 -2.29
CA LYS A 149 -4.21 -14.72 -3.55
C LYS A 149 -3.41 -13.98 -4.63
N GLY A 150 -2.16 -13.60 -4.34
CA GLY A 150 -1.27 -12.89 -5.25
C GLY A 150 -0.70 -11.61 -4.66
N ASP A 151 0.30 -11.03 -5.33
CA ASP A 151 1.00 -9.85 -4.80
C ASP A 151 0.32 -8.53 -5.20
N TYR A 152 0.48 -7.54 -4.34
CA TYR A 152 0.19 -6.13 -4.61
C TYR A 152 1.48 -5.37 -4.93
N MET A 153 1.45 -4.55 -5.97
CA MET A 153 2.57 -3.69 -6.35
C MET A 153 2.34 -2.25 -5.91
N ILE A 154 3.37 -1.62 -5.32
CA ILE A 154 3.25 -0.29 -4.70
C ILE A 154 3.91 0.77 -5.57
N TYR A 155 3.20 1.90 -5.72
CA TYR A 155 3.69 3.16 -6.26
C TYR A 155 3.41 4.30 -5.28
N ILE A 156 4.28 5.32 -5.25
CA ILE A 156 4.09 6.52 -4.43
C ILE A 156 4.23 7.75 -5.33
N LEU A 157 3.18 8.56 -5.38
CA LEU A 157 3.09 9.80 -6.13
C LEU A 157 3.54 10.96 -5.24
N MET A 158 4.72 11.50 -5.55
CA MET A 158 5.26 12.67 -4.86
C MET A 158 4.48 13.93 -5.24
N PRO A 159 4.36 14.94 -4.33
CA PRO A 159 3.55 16.14 -4.60
C PRO A 159 3.99 16.91 -5.86
N ASP A 160 5.26 16.82 -6.24
CA ASP A 160 5.91 17.46 -7.38
C ASP A 160 6.21 16.48 -8.53
N ALA A 161 5.51 15.34 -8.58
CA ALA A 161 5.71 14.36 -9.64
C ALA A 161 5.42 14.97 -11.03
N ARG A 162 6.41 14.92 -11.92
CA ARG A 162 6.27 15.40 -13.30
C ARG A 162 5.32 14.51 -14.09
N GLU A 163 4.66 15.09 -15.10
CA GLU A 163 3.77 14.37 -16.01
C GLU A 163 4.40 13.09 -16.58
N GLN A 164 5.66 13.14 -17.02
CA GLN A 164 6.41 11.98 -17.52
C GLN A 164 6.51 10.83 -16.51
N THR A 165 6.57 11.15 -15.21
CA THR A 165 6.60 10.15 -14.12
C THR A 165 5.23 9.46 -14.02
N LEU A 166 4.14 10.25 -14.06
CA LEU A 166 2.78 9.73 -14.02
C LEU A 166 2.48 8.83 -15.23
N ILE A 167 2.82 9.31 -16.44
CA ILE A 167 2.71 8.54 -17.70
C ILE A 167 3.44 7.20 -17.57
N LYS A 168 4.66 7.24 -17.03
CA LYS A 168 5.46 6.03 -16.85
C LYS A 168 4.81 5.05 -15.87
N ILE A 169 4.33 5.51 -14.72
CA ILE A 169 3.60 4.66 -13.75
C ILE A 169 2.38 4.03 -14.42
N ILE A 170 1.56 4.81 -15.11
CA ILE A 170 0.36 4.32 -15.81
C ILE A 170 0.73 3.25 -16.85
N ASN A 171 1.79 3.48 -17.62
CA ASN A 171 2.27 2.52 -18.62
C ASN A 171 2.87 1.26 -17.99
N GLU A 172 3.43 1.33 -16.78
CA GLU A 172 3.85 0.14 -16.04
C GLU A 172 2.63 -0.64 -15.54
N ILE A 173 1.64 0.02 -14.93
CA ILE A 173 0.39 -0.61 -14.48
C ILE A 173 -0.30 -1.39 -15.61
N LYS A 174 -0.34 -0.83 -16.82
CA LYS A 174 -0.92 -1.50 -18.01
C LYS A 174 -0.23 -2.80 -18.42
N LYS A 175 1.06 -2.99 -18.09
CA LYS A 175 1.88 -4.09 -18.62
C LYS A 175 1.81 -5.38 -17.81
N HIS A 176 1.32 -5.34 -16.57
CA HIS A 176 1.48 -6.47 -15.66
C HIS A 176 0.23 -7.33 -15.58
N MET A 177 0.36 -8.58 -16.03
CA MET A 177 -0.65 -9.62 -15.91
C MET A 177 -0.17 -10.63 -14.86
N LYS A 178 -1.02 -10.97 -13.87
CA LYS A 178 -0.74 -11.82 -12.67
C LYS A 178 -0.31 -11.06 -11.39
N LEU A 179 -0.89 -9.90 -11.15
CA LEU A 179 -0.90 -9.25 -9.83
C LEU A 179 -2.31 -9.35 -9.23
N ARG A 180 -2.38 -9.33 -7.90
CA ARG A 180 -3.64 -9.21 -7.19
C ARG A 180 -4.20 -7.78 -7.29
N GLY A 181 -3.32 -6.77 -7.30
CA GLY A 181 -3.72 -5.37 -7.40
C GLY A 181 -2.53 -4.41 -7.42
N PHE A 182 -2.84 -3.14 -7.62
CA PHE A 182 -1.89 -2.03 -7.48
C PHE A 182 -2.31 -1.13 -6.31
N LEU A 183 -1.34 -0.74 -5.49
CA LEU A 183 -1.49 0.25 -4.42
C LEU A 183 -0.75 1.51 -4.84
N VAL A 184 -1.49 2.53 -5.26
CA VAL A 184 -0.95 3.83 -5.69
C VAL A 184 -1.23 4.84 -4.59
N TYR A 185 -0.18 5.20 -3.85
CA TYR A 185 -0.29 6.18 -2.79
C TYR A 185 -0.03 7.59 -3.30
N TYR A 186 -0.81 8.59 -2.89
CA TYR A 186 -0.59 9.99 -3.24
C TYR A 186 -0.31 10.87 -2.02
N LYS A 187 0.61 11.83 -2.18
CA LYS A 187 1.01 12.74 -1.09
C LYS A 187 0.30 14.09 -1.10
N SER A 188 -0.48 14.40 -2.14
CA SER A 188 -1.32 15.60 -2.22
C SER A 188 -2.52 15.36 -3.14
N GLU A 189 -3.62 16.07 -2.91
CA GLU A 189 -4.79 16.00 -3.81
C GLU A 189 -4.46 16.51 -5.22
N SER A 190 -3.52 17.44 -5.37
CA SER A 190 -3.08 17.92 -6.69
C SER A 190 -2.45 16.81 -7.53
N VAL A 191 -1.54 15.99 -6.96
CA VAL A 191 -0.93 14.89 -7.73
C VAL A 191 -1.92 13.75 -7.96
N LYS A 192 -2.86 13.53 -7.04
CA LYS A 192 -3.99 12.60 -7.23
C LYS A 192 -4.81 12.99 -8.47
N HIS A 193 -5.28 14.22 -8.56
CA HIS A 193 -6.05 14.68 -9.73
C HIS A 193 -5.24 14.61 -11.02
N ALA A 194 -3.96 15.00 -10.99
CA ALA A 194 -3.09 14.86 -12.16
C ALA A 194 -2.97 13.40 -12.63
N PHE A 195 -2.90 12.45 -11.70
CA PHE A 195 -2.85 11.02 -12.00
C PHE A 195 -4.20 10.48 -12.53
N GLU A 196 -5.33 10.92 -11.98
CA GLU A 196 -6.69 10.59 -12.44
C GLU A 196 -6.89 11.05 -13.89
N THR A 197 -6.68 12.34 -14.17
CA THR A 197 -6.80 12.90 -15.51
C THR A 197 -5.86 12.22 -16.51
N MET A 198 -4.62 11.92 -16.11
CA MET A 198 -3.69 11.23 -17.00
C MET A 198 -4.11 9.77 -17.27
N SER A 199 -4.70 9.10 -16.27
CA SER A 199 -5.21 7.74 -16.41
C SER A 199 -6.37 7.68 -17.40
N GLU A 200 -7.26 8.68 -17.39
CA GLU A 200 -8.32 8.85 -18.38
C GLU A 200 -7.77 9.15 -19.77
N LYS A 201 -6.90 10.16 -19.88
CA LYS A 201 -6.26 10.57 -21.16
C LYS A 201 -5.52 9.42 -21.83
N LEU A 202 -4.86 8.58 -21.05
CA LEU A 202 -4.14 7.42 -21.55
C LEU A 202 -5.03 6.18 -21.70
N ASN A 203 -6.30 6.22 -21.30
CA ASN A 203 -7.19 5.05 -21.23
C ASN A 203 -6.55 3.89 -20.46
N LEU A 204 -6.40 4.05 -19.14
CA LEU A 204 -5.93 2.99 -18.26
C LEU A 204 -6.85 1.75 -18.36
N VAL A 205 -6.24 0.61 -18.69
CA VAL A 205 -6.89 -0.70 -18.80
C VAL A 205 -5.98 -1.71 -18.11
N THR A 206 -6.52 -2.46 -17.17
CA THR A 206 -5.76 -3.36 -16.29
C THR A 206 -6.20 -4.83 -16.38
N GLY A 207 -7.10 -5.15 -17.33
CA GLY A 207 -7.64 -6.51 -17.46
C GLY A 207 -8.43 -6.99 -16.22
N GLY A 208 -8.99 -6.06 -15.44
CA GLY A 208 -9.74 -6.36 -14.22
C GLY A 208 -8.92 -6.29 -12.93
N ILE A 209 -7.61 -6.11 -13.00
CA ILE A 209 -6.75 -5.93 -11.83
C ILE A 209 -7.08 -4.57 -11.17
N PRO A 210 -7.39 -4.52 -9.87
CA PRO A 210 -7.75 -3.29 -9.17
C PRO A 210 -6.55 -2.34 -9.05
N VAL A 211 -6.85 -1.03 -9.08
CA VAL A 211 -5.88 0.06 -8.85
C VAL A 211 -6.41 0.94 -7.74
N HIS A 212 -5.88 0.75 -6.53
CA HIS A 212 -6.28 1.48 -5.34
C HIS A 212 -5.50 2.79 -5.25
N LEU A 213 -6.19 3.93 -5.39
CA LEU A 213 -5.59 5.27 -5.28
C LEU A 213 -5.84 5.83 -3.88
N LEU A 214 -4.82 5.76 -3.03
CA LEU A 214 -4.96 5.98 -1.58
C LEU A 214 -4.09 7.15 -1.12
N PRO A 215 -4.51 7.95 -0.14
CA PRO A 215 -3.61 8.97 0.43
C PRO A 215 -2.48 8.31 1.22
N PHE A 216 -1.28 8.87 1.14
CA PHE A 216 -0.13 8.43 1.92
C PHE A 216 -0.17 9.04 3.32
N ASN A 217 -1.11 8.59 4.14
CA ASN A 217 -1.31 8.98 5.54
C ASN A 217 -1.87 7.79 6.34
N GLU A 218 -2.09 7.99 7.66
CA GLU A 218 -2.59 6.94 8.56
C GLU A 218 -3.89 6.29 8.03
N TRP A 219 -4.81 7.09 7.49
CA TRP A 219 -6.08 6.61 6.97
C TRP A 219 -5.95 5.73 5.72
N GLY A 220 -5.17 6.15 4.72
CA GLY A 220 -4.96 5.32 3.51
C GLY A 220 -4.19 4.02 3.80
N ILE A 221 -3.29 4.07 4.78
CA ILE A 221 -2.57 2.88 5.27
C ILE A 221 -3.52 1.95 6.03
N GLN A 222 -4.41 2.48 6.89
CA GLN A 222 -5.44 1.69 7.58
C GLN A 222 -6.37 0.99 6.58
N ILE A 223 -6.84 1.70 5.54
CA ILE A 223 -7.65 1.09 4.47
C ILE A 223 -6.92 -0.09 3.84
N THR A 224 -5.64 0.11 3.51
CA THR A 224 -4.82 -0.96 2.91
C THR A 224 -4.72 -2.16 3.84
N ARG A 225 -4.42 -1.91 5.12
CA ARG A 225 -4.26 -2.95 6.13
C ARG A 225 -5.54 -3.76 6.33
N GLU A 226 -6.65 -3.10 6.62
CA GLU A 226 -7.87 -3.75 7.13
C GLU A 226 -8.87 -4.15 6.05
N TYR A 227 -8.84 -3.49 4.89
CA TYR A 227 -9.86 -3.67 3.85
C TYR A 227 -9.28 -4.11 2.50
N ILE A 228 -7.95 -4.18 2.35
CA ILE A 228 -7.31 -4.70 1.13
C ILE A 228 -6.49 -5.95 1.43
N LEU A 229 -5.62 -5.93 2.44
CA LEU A 229 -4.63 -6.99 2.64
C LEU A 229 -5.03 -8.05 3.69
N THR A 230 -5.62 -7.66 4.82
CA THR A 230 -5.81 -8.58 5.96
C THR A 230 -7.28 -8.74 6.36
N ASN A 231 -7.72 -9.99 6.55
CA ASN A 231 -9.04 -10.33 7.08
C ASN A 231 -10.21 -9.57 6.41
N THR A 232 -10.06 -9.23 5.13
CA THR A 232 -10.95 -8.34 4.39
C THR A 232 -12.40 -8.80 4.48
N PHE A 233 -12.67 -10.09 4.25
CA PHE A 233 -14.04 -10.63 4.34
C PHE A 233 -14.67 -10.41 5.72
N LEU A 234 -13.98 -10.75 6.81
CA LEU A 234 -14.50 -10.61 8.17
C LEU A 234 -14.72 -9.14 8.55
N ARG A 235 -13.79 -8.26 8.15
CA ARG A 235 -13.91 -6.81 8.39
C ARG A 235 -15.09 -6.22 7.64
N LEU A 236 -15.26 -6.59 6.37
CA LEU A 236 -16.39 -6.18 5.55
C LEU A 236 -17.71 -6.75 6.07
N GLN A 237 -17.72 -8.01 6.50
CA GLN A 237 -18.92 -8.63 7.07
C GLN A 237 -19.40 -7.85 8.31
N LYS A 238 -18.48 -7.46 9.19
CA LYS A 238 -18.80 -6.64 10.36
C LYS A 238 -19.30 -5.24 9.96
N LEU A 239 -18.63 -4.59 9.02
CA LEU A 239 -19.00 -3.26 8.54
C LEU A 239 -20.39 -3.26 7.87
N LEU A 240 -20.69 -4.32 7.12
CA LEU A 240 -21.89 -4.43 6.29
C LEU A 240 -23.05 -5.19 6.94
N GLU A 241 -22.87 -5.70 8.16
CA GLU A 241 -23.89 -6.41 8.93
C GLU A 241 -25.24 -5.67 9.00
N PRO A 242 -25.29 -4.32 9.17
CA PRO A 242 -26.54 -3.58 9.16
C PRO A 242 -27.29 -3.64 7.82
N TYR A 243 -26.59 -3.90 6.72
CA TYR A 243 -27.12 -3.90 5.37
C TYR A 243 -27.45 -5.32 4.87
N GLY A 244 -26.88 -6.36 5.47
CA GLY A 244 -27.17 -7.75 5.08
C GLY A 244 -26.07 -8.74 5.44
N GLU A 245 -26.21 -9.96 4.91
CA GLU A 245 -25.22 -11.03 5.03
C GLU A 245 -24.26 -10.99 3.84
N LEU A 246 -22.96 -10.84 4.12
CA LEU A 246 -21.90 -10.87 3.12
C LEU A 246 -21.64 -12.30 2.64
N LYS A 247 -21.57 -12.51 1.32
CA LYS A 247 -21.22 -13.79 0.70
C LYS A 247 -20.12 -13.59 -0.34
N GLU A 248 -19.21 -14.54 -0.43
CA GLU A 248 -18.27 -14.58 -1.55
C GLU A 248 -19.03 -14.98 -2.83
N VAL A 249 -18.84 -14.24 -3.91
CA VAL A 249 -19.47 -14.51 -5.22
C VAL A 249 -18.60 -15.47 -6.04
N GLY A 250 -17.46 -15.91 -5.49
CA GLY A 250 -16.47 -16.78 -6.12
C GLY A 250 -15.53 -16.03 -7.06
N HIS A 251 -14.39 -16.65 -7.38
CA HIS A 251 -13.32 -16.10 -8.23
C HIS A 251 -13.71 -15.84 -9.71
N SER A 252 -14.98 -16.02 -10.08
CA SER A 252 -15.43 -16.11 -11.48
C SER A 252 -16.65 -15.26 -11.81
N SER A 253 -16.93 -14.18 -11.08
CA SER A 253 -17.81 -13.18 -11.71
C SER A 253 -17.01 -12.62 -12.89
N LYS A 254 -17.47 -12.88 -14.12
CA LYS A 254 -16.89 -12.36 -15.38
C LYS A 254 -16.64 -10.85 -15.33
N TYR A 255 -17.29 -10.17 -14.39
CA TYR A 255 -17.31 -8.73 -14.21
C TYR A 255 -16.39 -8.23 -13.09
N GLY A 256 -15.77 -9.12 -12.30
CA GLY A 256 -14.72 -8.79 -11.34
C GLY A 256 -15.17 -8.44 -9.93
N PHE A 257 -16.45 -8.63 -9.60
CA PHE A 257 -16.96 -8.53 -8.23
C PHE A 257 -16.58 -9.75 -7.39
N GLU A 258 -16.09 -9.52 -6.18
CA GLU A 258 -15.61 -10.57 -5.27
C GLU A 258 -16.66 -10.98 -4.25
N TYR A 259 -17.47 -10.03 -3.81
CA TYR A 259 -18.45 -10.21 -2.75
C TYR A 259 -19.83 -9.78 -3.21
N GLY A 260 -20.83 -10.30 -2.51
CA GLY A 260 -22.22 -9.93 -2.67
C GLY A 260 -22.91 -9.87 -1.32
N LEU A 261 -24.05 -9.18 -1.28
CA LEU A 261 -24.80 -8.94 -0.06
C LEU A 261 -26.23 -9.45 -0.22
N VAL A 262 -26.65 -10.29 0.72
CA VAL A 262 -28.02 -10.76 0.85
C VAL A 262 -28.72 -9.92 1.92
N GLN A 263 -29.67 -9.06 1.52
CA GLN A 263 -30.44 -8.24 2.45
C GLN A 263 -31.41 -9.11 3.27
N LYS A 264 -31.54 -8.81 4.57
CA LYS A 264 -32.38 -9.58 5.53
C LYS A 264 -33.88 -9.39 5.31
N GLU A 265 -34.31 -8.25 4.76
CA GLU A 265 -35.70 -7.92 4.47
C GLU A 265 -35.79 -7.49 3.01
N ARG A 266 -36.60 -8.16 2.16
CA ARG A 266 -36.81 -7.72 0.77
C ARG A 266 -38.29 -7.53 0.45
N ILE A 267 -38.62 -6.33 -0.04
CA ILE A 267 -39.83 -6.00 -0.78
C ILE A 267 -39.40 -5.65 -2.22
N GLY A 268 -39.75 -6.48 -3.21
CA GLY A 268 -39.48 -6.23 -4.64
C GLY A 268 -39.20 -7.50 -5.49
N PRO A 269 -39.23 -7.41 -6.83
CA PRO A 269 -39.15 -8.57 -7.74
C PRO A 269 -37.76 -9.21 -7.90
N TRP A 270 -36.71 -8.59 -7.34
CA TRP A 270 -35.33 -9.04 -7.48
C TRP A 270 -34.95 -9.92 -6.28
N LYS A 271 -34.85 -11.24 -6.46
CA LYS A 271 -34.64 -12.23 -5.39
C LYS A 271 -33.17 -12.61 -5.11
N ASP A 272 -32.20 -12.19 -5.93
CA ASP A 272 -30.78 -12.60 -5.82
C ASP A 272 -29.82 -11.50 -5.31
N PRO A 273 -28.66 -11.84 -4.70
CA PRO A 273 -27.78 -10.91 -3.97
C PRO A 273 -27.26 -9.76 -4.83
N TYR A 274 -27.14 -8.58 -4.20
CA TYR A 274 -26.35 -7.48 -4.75
C TYR A 274 -24.90 -7.95 -4.91
N VAL A 275 -24.22 -7.56 -5.99
CA VAL A 275 -22.76 -7.54 -5.97
C VAL A 275 -22.32 -6.24 -5.29
N ILE A 276 -21.26 -6.28 -4.51
CA ILE A 276 -20.80 -5.09 -3.79
C ILE A 276 -19.46 -4.61 -4.32
N GLU A 277 -19.28 -3.28 -4.28
CA GLU A 277 -17.97 -2.68 -4.37
C GLU A 277 -17.79 -1.71 -3.20
N LEU A 278 -16.56 -1.63 -2.70
CA LEU A 278 -16.22 -0.94 -1.47
C LEU A 278 -15.15 0.12 -1.69
N LEU A 279 -15.08 1.04 -0.73
CA LEU A 279 -14.16 2.15 -0.52
C LEU A 279 -12.68 1.79 -0.40
N THR A 280 -12.19 0.88 -1.21
CA THR A 280 -10.75 0.67 -1.38
C THR A 280 -10.15 1.70 -2.35
N ARG A 281 -10.92 2.75 -2.70
CA ARG A 281 -10.58 3.76 -3.72
C ARG A 281 -10.05 3.13 -5.00
N ASN A 282 -10.66 2.01 -5.40
CA ASN A 282 -10.33 1.31 -6.62
C ASN A 282 -10.82 2.11 -7.82
N MET A 283 -9.90 2.72 -8.55
CA MET A 283 -10.19 3.54 -9.74
C MET A 283 -10.89 2.75 -10.84
N MET A 284 -10.75 1.42 -10.84
CA MET A 284 -11.39 0.55 -11.84
C MET A 284 -12.87 0.30 -11.58
N THR A 285 -13.38 0.67 -10.39
CA THR A 285 -14.78 0.51 -9.98
C THR A 285 -15.74 1.19 -10.94
N LEU A 286 -15.51 2.49 -11.21
CA LEU A 286 -16.41 3.26 -12.07
C LEU A 286 -16.47 2.67 -13.48
N LYS A 287 -15.31 2.33 -14.05
CA LYS A 287 -15.22 1.65 -15.35
C LYS A 287 -15.95 0.31 -15.34
N ARG A 288 -15.87 -0.44 -14.24
CA ARG A 288 -16.61 -1.71 -14.07
C ARG A 288 -18.12 -1.48 -14.08
N CYS A 289 -18.63 -0.54 -13.29
CA CYS A 289 -20.06 -0.25 -13.18
C CYS A 289 -20.65 0.42 -14.43
N LEU A 290 -19.93 1.35 -15.06
CA LEU A 290 -20.42 2.09 -16.23
C LEU A 290 -20.31 1.29 -17.53
N THR A 291 -19.22 0.54 -17.70
CA THR A 291 -18.89 -0.08 -18.99
C THR A 291 -19.02 -1.60 -18.96
N ASN A 292 -18.45 -2.28 -17.96
CA ASN A 292 -18.35 -3.74 -17.98
C ASN A 292 -19.62 -4.44 -17.49
N TYR A 293 -20.32 -3.86 -16.52
CA TYR A 293 -21.55 -4.36 -15.93
C TYR A 293 -22.71 -3.42 -16.26
N SER A 294 -23.05 -3.28 -17.54
CA SER A 294 -24.10 -2.34 -17.98
C SER A 294 -25.50 -2.76 -17.51
N ILE A 295 -26.49 -1.86 -17.69
CA ILE A 295 -27.89 -2.15 -17.34
C ILE A 295 -28.44 -3.42 -18.00
N GLY A 296 -28.06 -3.71 -19.24
CA GLY A 296 -28.47 -4.93 -19.95
C GLY A 296 -27.86 -6.19 -19.31
N VAL A 297 -26.61 -6.10 -18.85
CA VAL A 297 -25.96 -7.19 -18.11
C VAL A 297 -26.66 -7.41 -16.78
N SER A 298 -26.94 -6.34 -16.04
CA SER A 298 -27.67 -6.41 -14.77
C SER A 298 -29.04 -7.09 -14.92
N GLN A 299 -29.79 -6.72 -15.96
CA GLN A 299 -31.10 -7.34 -16.26
C GLN A 299 -30.96 -8.82 -16.64
N THR A 300 -29.92 -9.19 -17.40
CA THR A 300 -29.68 -10.58 -17.82
C THR A 300 -29.23 -11.46 -16.65
N VAL A 301 -28.36 -10.94 -15.79
CA VAL A 301 -27.82 -11.65 -14.62
C VAL A 301 -28.79 -11.61 -13.44
N GLY A 302 -29.75 -10.70 -13.45
CA GLY A 302 -30.73 -10.51 -12.37
C GLY A 302 -30.16 -9.91 -11.09
N ARG A 303 -29.01 -9.22 -11.16
CA ARG A 303 -28.33 -8.64 -9.99
C ARG A 303 -28.04 -7.15 -10.20
N ARG A 304 -28.13 -6.37 -9.12
CA ARG A 304 -27.76 -4.95 -9.06
C ARG A 304 -26.42 -4.80 -8.33
N VAL A 305 -25.79 -3.63 -8.48
CA VAL A 305 -24.58 -3.27 -7.75
C VAL A 305 -24.97 -2.43 -6.54
N LEU A 306 -24.43 -2.73 -5.37
CA LEU A 306 -24.47 -1.86 -4.20
C LEU A 306 -23.08 -1.27 -3.99
N LEU A 307 -22.93 0.01 -4.30
CA LEU A 307 -21.68 0.75 -4.15
C LEU A 307 -21.67 1.42 -2.78
N PHE A 308 -20.80 0.94 -1.89
CA PHE A 308 -20.54 1.60 -0.62
C PHE A 308 -19.49 2.69 -0.85
N CYS A 309 -19.82 3.94 -0.52
CA CYS A 309 -18.92 5.09 -0.55
C CYS A 309 -18.95 5.89 0.75
N TYR A 310 -18.03 6.84 0.96
CA TYR A 310 -18.07 7.65 2.18
C TYR A 310 -19.23 8.62 2.10
N GLU A 311 -19.84 8.96 3.23
CA GLU A 311 -20.98 9.90 3.28
C GLU A 311 -20.70 11.21 2.55
N ASP A 312 -19.48 11.74 2.62
CA ASP A 312 -19.05 12.96 1.93
C ASP A 312 -18.80 12.79 0.42
N GLU A 313 -18.79 11.56 -0.09
CA GLU A 313 -18.58 11.21 -1.50
C GLU A 313 -19.88 10.77 -2.21
N VAL A 314 -20.98 10.58 -1.47
CA VAL A 314 -22.26 10.07 -2.01
C VAL A 314 -22.75 10.90 -3.20
N GLU A 315 -22.78 12.22 -3.06
CA GLU A 315 -23.30 13.11 -4.10
C GLU A 315 -22.41 13.12 -5.35
N HIS A 316 -21.09 13.04 -5.17
CA HIS A 316 -20.16 12.90 -6.29
C HIS A 316 -20.44 11.62 -7.08
N TYR A 317 -20.58 10.48 -6.39
CA TYR A 317 -20.86 9.21 -7.06
C TYR A 317 -22.26 9.15 -7.69
N LYS A 318 -23.27 9.80 -7.10
CA LYS A 318 -24.60 9.91 -7.73
C LYS A 318 -24.56 10.67 -9.05
N GLN A 319 -23.73 11.71 -9.14
CA GLN A 319 -23.54 12.47 -10.37
C GLN A 319 -22.80 11.65 -11.43
N GLU A 320 -21.65 11.05 -11.07
CA GLU A 320 -20.82 10.22 -11.94
C GLU A 320 -21.59 8.99 -12.47
N LEU A 321 -22.41 8.35 -11.64
CA LEU A 321 -23.17 7.14 -11.97
C LEU A 321 -24.64 7.43 -12.30
N SER A 322 -24.98 8.68 -12.63
CA SER A 322 -26.36 9.10 -12.92
C SER A 322 -27.04 8.31 -14.05
N THR A 323 -26.25 7.76 -14.98
CA THR A 323 -26.74 6.92 -16.10
C THR A 323 -26.81 5.42 -15.76
N ALA A 324 -26.28 5.01 -14.60
CA ALA A 324 -26.17 3.62 -14.19
C ALA A 324 -27.30 3.22 -13.21
N ALA A 325 -28.55 3.19 -13.69
CA ALA A 325 -29.74 2.92 -12.88
C ALA A 325 -29.78 1.56 -12.13
N HIS A 326 -28.82 0.67 -12.43
CA HIS A 326 -28.64 -0.64 -11.79
C HIS A 326 -27.66 -0.59 -10.60
N VAL A 327 -27.10 0.58 -10.30
CA VAL A 327 -26.19 0.82 -9.17
C VAL A 327 -26.93 1.61 -8.09
N ASP A 328 -27.00 1.05 -6.89
CA ASP A 328 -27.48 1.72 -5.70
C ASP A 328 -26.26 2.21 -4.90
N ILE A 329 -26.28 3.46 -4.45
CA ILE A 329 -25.16 4.08 -3.73
C ILE A 329 -25.53 4.24 -2.26
N VAL A 330 -24.66 3.75 -1.37
CA VAL A 330 -24.86 3.78 0.08
C VAL A 330 -23.67 4.46 0.74
N GLY A 331 -23.94 5.52 1.50
CA GLY A 331 -22.96 6.19 2.33
C GLY A 331 -22.63 5.39 3.59
N ILE A 332 -21.35 5.27 3.92
CA ILE A 332 -20.87 4.77 5.20
C ILE A 332 -20.04 5.84 5.93
N SER A 333 -20.25 5.94 7.23
CA SER A 333 -19.53 6.91 8.05
C SER A 333 -18.07 6.50 8.20
N LYS A 334 -17.15 7.47 8.08
CA LYS A 334 -15.72 7.26 8.36
C LYS A 334 -15.45 6.77 9.78
N ASN A 335 -16.34 7.07 10.73
CA ASN A 335 -16.25 6.62 12.12
C ASN A 335 -16.62 5.14 12.31
N SER A 336 -17.18 4.49 11.30
CA SER A 336 -17.52 3.06 11.34
C SER A 336 -16.35 2.15 10.93
N LEU A 337 -15.22 2.74 10.51
CA LEU A 337 -14.05 2.01 10.01
C LEU A 337 -13.01 1.66 11.07
#